data_AF-A0A6L3XVS3-F1
#
_entry.id   AF-A0A6L3XVS3-F1
#
_cell.length_a   1.000
_cell.length_b   1.000
_cell.length_c   1.000
_cell.angle_alpha   90.00
_cell.angle_beta   90.00
_cell.angle_gamma   90.00
#
_symmetry.space_group_name_H-M   'P 1'
#
loop_
_entity.id
_entity.type
_entity.pdbx_description
1 polymer ?
#
loop_
_entity_poly.entity_id
_entity_poly.type
_entity_poly.pdbx_seq_one_letter_code
_entity_poly.pdbx_strand_id
1 'polypeptide(L)'
;MYALTHGRIYTGHEILDDHAIVIANGLIERVCPLAELPPEIEQRSLNGAVISPGFIDVQLNGCGGVQFNDTAEAGSGVKAEIMQK
;
A
#
# COMPACT_ATOMS: atom_id res chain seq x y z
N MET A 1 -11.60 -11.36 -1.10
CA MET A 1 -11.49 -10.26 -2.07
C MET A 1 -12.25 -9.07 -1.49
N TYR A 2 -11.74 -7.85 -1.63
CA TYR A 2 -12.40 -6.61 -1.18
C TYR A 2 -12.05 -5.46 -2.13
N ALA A 3 -12.80 -4.37 -2.06
CA ALA A 3 -12.55 -3.15 -2.83
C ALA A 3 -12.18 -1.97 -1.93
N LEU A 4 -11.15 -1.21 -2.30
CA LEU A 4 -10.89 0.11 -1.75
C LEU A 4 -11.69 1.13 -2.57
N THR A 5 -12.51 1.95 -1.89
CA THR A 5 -13.47 2.86 -2.55
C THR A 5 -13.42 4.27 -1.96
N HIS A 6 -14.07 5.23 -2.62
CA HIS A 6 -14.19 6.62 -2.17
C HIS A 6 -12.85 7.26 -1.81
N GLY A 7 -11.82 7.01 -2.63
CA GLY A 7 -10.52 7.66 -2.54
C GLY A 7 -10.11 8.20 -3.91
N ARG A 8 -9.08 9.03 -3.92
CA ARG A 8 -8.49 9.58 -5.15
C ARG A 8 -7.28 8.73 -5.54
N ILE A 9 -7.39 8.00 -6.64
CA ILE A 9 -6.43 6.95 -7.00
C ILE A 9 -5.36 7.50 -7.94
N TYR A 10 -4.10 7.41 -7.54
CA TYR A 10 -2.94 7.66 -8.39
C TYR A 10 -2.43 6.33 -8.91
N THR A 11 -2.55 6.08 -10.21
CA THR A 11 -2.12 4.81 -10.81
C THR A 11 -0.64 4.77 -11.17
N GLY A 12 0.03 5.93 -11.11
CA GLY A 12 1.35 6.16 -11.71
C GLY A 12 1.29 6.74 -13.13
N HIS A 13 0.12 6.68 -13.77
CA HIS A 13 -0.12 7.24 -15.11
C HIS A 13 -1.17 8.34 -15.12
N GLU A 14 -2.19 8.22 -14.28
CA GLU A 14 -3.31 9.15 -14.20
C GLU A 14 -3.87 9.23 -12.77
N ILE A 15 -4.77 10.18 -12.55
CA ILE A 15 -5.52 10.35 -11.31
C ILE A 15 -6.98 10.00 -11.61
N LEU A 16 -7.51 9.03 -10.89
CA LEU A 16 -8.88 8.54 -11.06
C LEU A 16 -9.72 8.94 -9.85
N ASP A 17 -10.80 9.67 -10.13
CA ASP A 17 -11.90 9.93 -9.21
C ASP A 17 -13.06 8.94 -9.55
N ASP A 18 -13.95 8.64 -8.58
CA ASP A 18 -15.08 7.68 -8.75
C ASP A 18 -14.70 6.27 -9.24
N HIS A 19 -13.50 5.82 -8.89
CA HIS A 19 -12.97 4.48 -9.17
C HIS A 19 -12.73 3.67 -7.90
N ALA A 20 -12.52 2.37 -8.07
CA ALA A 20 -12.22 1.42 -7.01
C ALA A 20 -11.03 0.52 -7.39
N ILE A 21 -10.31 0.05 -6.36
CA ILE A 21 -9.23 -0.94 -6.50
C ILE A 21 -9.72 -2.25 -5.89
N VAL A 22 -9.84 -3.31 -6.69
CA VAL A 22 -10.19 -4.65 -6.23
C VAL A 22 -8.93 -5.41 -5.87
N ILE A 23 -8.89 -5.95 -4.65
CA ILE A 23 -7.76 -6.70 -4.10
C ILE A 23 -8.18 -8.15 -3.83
N ALA A 24 -7.41 -9.09 -4.38
CA ALA A 24 -7.59 -10.52 -4.18
C ALA A 24 -6.23 -11.21 -4.05
N ASN A 25 -6.12 -12.15 -3.09
CA ASN A 25 -4.94 -13.00 -2.91
C ASN A 25 -3.59 -12.24 -2.84
N GLY A 26 -3.59 -11.07 -2.19
CA GLY A 26 -2.39 -10.24 -2.05
C GLY A 26 -1.99 -9.45 -3.30
N LEU A 27 -2.83 -9.45 -4.35
CA LEU A 27 -2.60 -8.75 -5.60
C LEU A 27 -3.74 -7.77 -5.90
N ILE A 28 -3.44 -6.74 -6.70
CA ILE A 28 -4.47 -5.91 -7.32
C ILE A 28 -5.06 -6.73 -8.47
N GLU A 29 -6.34 -7.09 -8.36
CA GLU A 29 -7.05 -7.84 -9.40
C GLU A 29 -7.46 -6.93 -10.55
N ARG A 30 -8.03 -5.76 -10.24
CA ARG A 30 -8.38 -4.72 -11.21
C ARG A 30 -8.56 -3.35 -10.57
N VAL A 31 -8.44 -2.32 -11.41
CA VAL A 31 -8.90 -0.95 -11.14
C VAL A 31 -10.05 -0.67 -12.10
N CYS A 32 -11.21 -0.24 -11.60
CA CYS A 32 -12.41 -0.04 -12.41
C CYS A 32 -13.27 1.11 -11.86
N PRO A 33 -14.19 1.67 -12.66
CA PRO A 33 -15.21 2.58 -12.15
C PRO A 33 -15.96 1.99 -10.96
N LEU A 34 -16.35 2.82 -9.99
CA LEU A 34 -17.05 2.39 -8.79
C LEU A 34 -18.37 1.67 -9.13
N ALA A 35 -19.04 2.10 -10.21
CA ALA A 35 -20.29 1.52 -10.69
C ALA A 35 -20.15 0.08 -11.22
N GLU A 36 -18.94 -0.39 -11.51
CA GLU A 36 -18.67 -1.76 -12.01
C GLU A 36 -18.33 -2.75 -10.89
N LEU A 37 -18.40 -2.33 -9.63
CA LEU A 37 -18.19 -3.22 -8.50
C LEU A 37 -19.34 -4.24 -8.38
N PRO A 38 -19.03 -5.51 -8.09
CA PRO A 38 -20.05 -6.49 -7.75
C PRO A 38 -20.84 -6.02 -6.52
N PRO A 39 -22.18 -6.15 -6.49
CA PRO A 39 -23.00 -5.66 -5.38
C PRO A 39 -22.61 -6.22 -4.02
N GLU A 40 -22.10 -7.45 -3.99
CA GLU A 40 -21.77 -8.18 -2.76
C GLU A 40 -20.28 -8.06 -2.35
N ILE A 41 -19.47 -7.30 -3.09
CA ILE A 41 -18.06 -7.14 -2.70
C ILE A 41 -17.94 -6.33 -1.41
N GLU A 42 -17.11 -6.79 -0.47
CA GLU A 42 -16.76 -5.99 0.71
C GLU A 42 -16.09 -4.69 0.24
N GLN A 43 -16.67 -3.55 0.61
CA GLN A 43 -16.11 -2.24 0.29
C GLN A 43 -15.48 -1.60 1.54
N ARG A 44 -14.29 -1.03 1.36
CA ARG A 44 -13.54 -0.30 2.37
C ARG A 44 -13.35 1.13 1.88
N SER A 45 -14.18 2.03 2.44
CA SER A 45 -14.09 3.45 2.14
C SER A 45 -12.76 4.03 2.65
N LEU A 46 -12.09 4.79 1.78
CA LEU A 46 -10.90 5.58 2.10
C LEU A 46 -11.27 7.00 2.57
N ASN A 47 -12.56 7.32 2.66
CA ASN A 47 -13.08 8.60 3.19
C ASN A 47 -12.46 9.84 2.53
N GLY A 48 -12.28 9.80 1.21
CA GLY A 48 -11.69 10.87 0.41
C GLY A 48 -10.17 10.93 0.43
N ALA A 49 -9.49 9.99 1.10
CA ALA A 49 -8.04 9.94 1.11
C ALA A 49 -7.46 9.65 -0.28
N VAL A 50 -6.20 10.05 -0.45
CA VAL A 50 -5.40 9.72 -1.63
C VAL A 50 -4.84 8.32 -1.48
N ILE A 51 -4.89 7.53 -2.55
CA ILE A 51 -4.23 6.22 -2.63
C ILE A 51 -3.22 6.20 -3.76
N SER A 52 -2.05 5.62 -3.46
CA SER A 52 -0.94 5.43 -4.38
C SER A 52 -0.43 4.00 -4.30
N PRO A 53 0.44 3.57 -5.23
CA PRO A 53 1.35 2.47 -4.97
C PRO A 53 2.14 2.72 -3.67
N GLY A 54 2.52 1.65 -3.00
CA GLY A 54 3.42 1.73 -1.86
C GLY A 54 4.74 2.40 -2.27
N PHE A 55 5.26 3.28 -1.42
CA PHE A 55 6.52 3.96 -1.70
C PHE A 55 7.68 2.96 -1.67
N ILE A 56 8.66 3.21 -2.54
CA ILE A 56 9.90 2.44 -2.63
C ILE A 56 11.02 3.33 -2.12
N ASP A 57 11.53 3.01 -0.94
CA ASP A 57 12.75 3.62 -0.41
C ASP A 57 13.95 2.77 -0.83
N VAL A 58 14.71 3.28 -1.80
CA VAL A 58 15.88 2.59 -2.37
C VAL A 58 17.15 2.77 -1.53
N GLN A 59 17.12 3.64 -0.51
CA GLN A 59 18.30 3.92 0.31
C GLN A 59 17.92 4.19 1.76
N LEU A 60 17.78 3.11 2.54
CA LEU A 60 17.42 3.16 3.95
C LEU A 60 18.55 2.62 4.83
N ASN A 61 19.14 3.47 5.68
CA ASN A 61 20.14 3.06 6.67
C ASN A 61 19.50 2.54 7.97
N GLY A 62 18.34 3.07 8.32
CA GLY A 62 17.64 2.76 9.56
C GLY A 62 16.33 3.54 9.68
N CYS A 63 15.40 2.99 10.45
CA CYS A 63 14.12 3.59 10.84
C CYS A 63 13.63 2.90 12.13
N GLY A 64 12.51 3.35 12.70
CA GLY A 64 11.96 2.76 13.94
C GLY A 64 12.89 2.89 15.16
N GLY A 65 13.82 3.85 15.16
CA GLY A 65 14.80 4.05 16.23
C GLY A 65 16.00 3.10 16.21
N VAL A 66 16.19 2.32 15.14
CA VAL A 66 17.35 1.42 14.96
C VAL A 66 18.10 1.74 13.66
N GLN A 67 19.38 1.41 13.62
CA GLN A 67 20.24 1.54 12.44
C GLN A 67 20.77 0.16 12.02
N PHE A 68 20.85 -0.08 10.71
CA PHE A 68 21.49 -1.27 10.16
C PHE A 68 23.01 -1.27 10.36
N ASN A 69 23.62 -0.09 10.52
CA ASN A 69 25.08 0.08 10.41
C ASN A 69 25.82 0.25 11.75
N ASP A 70 25.13 0.28 12.90
CA ASP A 70 25.76 0.75 14.15
C ASP A 70 26.68 -0.27 14.85
N THR A 71 26.50 -1.59 14.66
CA THR A 71 27.35 -2.62 15.32
C THR A 71 27.70 -3.76 14.38
N ALA A 72 28.81 -4.47 14.63
CA ALA A 72 29.21 -5.64 13.83
C ALA A 72 28.18 -6.80 13.88
N GLU A 73 27.35 -6.84 14.92
CA GLU A 73 26.21 -7.76 15.04
C GLU A 73 25.02 -7.34 14.16
N ALA A 74 24.95 -6.06 13.78
CA ALA A 74 23.86 -5.51 12.98
C ALA A 74 23.77 -6.10 11.56
N GLY A 75 24.89 -6.64 11.05
CA GLY A 75 24.93 -7.39 9.79
C GLY A 75 24.30 -8.79 9.87
N SER A 76 23.94 -9.28 11.06
CA SER A 76 23.50 -10.67 11.27
C SER A 76 22.07 -10.84 11.83
N GLY A 77 21.38 -9.76 12.19
CA GLY A 77 20.13 -9.92 12.95
C GLY A 77 19.13 -8.77 13.02
N VAL A 78 19.39 -7.58 12.44
CA VAL A 78 18.34 -6.55 12.39
C VAL A 78 17.32 -6.96 11.32
N LYS A 79 16.29 -7.69 11.75
CA LYS A 79 15.18 -8.07 10.89
C LYS A 79 14.42 -6.80 10.49
N ALA A 80 14.01 -6.72 9.23
CA ALA A 80 13.11 -5.68 8.73
C ALA A 80 11.86 -5.49 9.62
N GLU A 81 11.42 -6.55 10.30
CA GLU A 81 10.35 -6.57 11.29
C GLU A 81 10.56 -5.59 12.48
N ILE A 82 11.80 -5.31 12.88
CA ILE A 82 12.12 -4.33 13.94
C ILE A 82 12.06 -2.91 13.38
N MET A 83 12.54 -2.72 12.15
CA MET A 83 12.55 -1.43 11.45
C MET A 83 11.13 -0.96 11.04
N GLN A 84 10.18 -1.89 10.90
CA GLN A 84 8.80 -1.62 10.47
C GLN A 84 7.80 -1.42 11.62
N LYS A 85 8.23 -1.44 12.88
CA LYS A 85 7.39 -1.09 14.04
C LYS A 85 7.36 0.41 14.27
#